data_AF-A0A7C3N9T2-F1
#
_entry.id   AF-A0A7C3N9T2-F1
#
_cell.length_a   1.000
_cell.length_b   1.000
_cell.length_c   1.000
_cell.angle_alpha   90.00
_cell.angle_beta   90.00
_cell.angle_gamma   90.00
#
_symmetry.space_group_name_H-M   'P 1'
#
loop_
_entity.id
_entity.type
_entity.pdbx_description
1 polymer ?
#
loop_
_entity_poly.entity_id
_entity_poly.type
_entity_poly.pdbx_seq_one_letter_code
_entity_poly.pdbx_strand_id
1 'polypeptide(L)'
;MTTPLDREFNSLHGKFERLAEELELSDWYEPIDYNDLTLEQQQKIDALNLVELFRDELTSEGEPDLPIIKFILRRLGQLGDDSVLEDVFNNIEYLYPVFPDIINYLRSLRYLEPGHKHSIGQRVIQLLEDSIVSELTYHRMWILDLFTHSQEWDNESRFFSMYASEPDQHVKRKLILAMGRAGQRHWFQSQWRSLFDHPHWPRRALLAGASCMPPDARKHWYRSVESRLDELEVAVMKWARQYPFAQS
;
A
#
# COMPACT_ATOMS: atom_id res chain seq x y z
N MET A 1 35.59 6.36 -3.71
CA MET A 1 35.56 6.46 -5.18
C MET A 1 34.14 6.14 -5.60
N THR A 2 33.51 7.00 -6.40
CA THR A 2 32.17 6.76 -6.98
C THR A 2 32.28 5.58 -7.95
N THR A 3 31.53 4.52 -7.72
CA THR A 3 31.50 3.32 -8.58
C THR A 3 30.88 3.66 -9.95
N PRO A 4 31.08 2.85 -11.00
CA PRO A 4 30.38 3.02 -12.28
C PRO A 4 28.85 3.09 -12.11
N LEU A 5 28.29 2.24 -11.24
CA LEU A 5 26.86 2.21 -10.90
C LEU A 5 26.41 3.50 -10.21
N ASP A 6 27.18 4.03 -9.24
CA ASP A 6 26.86 5.31 -8.61
C ASP A 6 26.81 6.46 -9.62
N ARG A 7 27.66 6.41 -10.67
CA ARG A 7 27.68 7.45 -11.72
C ARG A 7 26.45 7.34 -12.62
N GLU A 8 26.03 6.12 -12.94
CA GLU A 8 24.83 5.86 -13.72
C GLU A 8 23.58 6.27 -12.96
N PHE A 9 23.47 5.89 -11.68
CA PHE A 9 22.38 6.32 -10.80
C PHE A 9 22.28 7.84 -10.68
N ASN A 10 23.40 8.53 -10.42
CA ASN A 10 23.42 10.00 -10.36
C ASN A 10 23.03 10.65 -11.69
N SER A 11 23.42 10.05 -12.82
CA SER A 11 23.04 10.50 -14.15
C SER A 11 21.53 10.33 -14.39
N LEU A 12 20.97 9.17 -14.03
CA LEU A 12 19.55 8.88 -14.14
C LEU A 12 18.72 9.82 -13.26
N HIS A 13 19.17 10.02 -12.01
CA HIS A 13 18.57 10.96 -11.08
C HIS A 13 18.55 12.39 -11.66
N GLY A 14 19.70 12.89 -12.12
CA GLY A 14 19.80 14.24 -12.70
C GLY A 14 19.06 14.42 -14.03
N LYS A 15 18.85 13.35 -14.81
CA LYS A 15 17.93 13.41 -15.97
C LYS A 15 16.49 13.60 -15.52
N PHE A 16 16.05 12.83 -14.52
CA PHE A 16 14.70 12.96 -13.99
C PHE A 16 14.47 14.30 -13.27
N GLU A 17 15.46 14.83 -12.54
CA GLU A 17 15.41 16.15 -11.91
C GLU A 17 15.03 17.24 -12.91
N ARG A 18 15.76 17.30 -14.01
CA ARG A 18 15.51 18.29 -15.06
C ARG A 18 14.13 18.12 -15.68
N LEU A 19 13.69 16.88 -15.88
CA LEU A 19 12.34 16.62 -16.36
C LEU A 19 11.28 17.08 -15.35
N ALA A 20 11.47 16.82 -14.05
CA ALA A 20 10.54 17.24 -13.01
C ALA A 20 10.44 18.77 -12.91
N GLU A 21 11.56 19.47 -13.07
CA GLU A 21 11.60 20.94 -13.16
C GLU A 21 10.85 21.45 -14.41
N GLU A 22 11.07 20.82 -15.57
CA GLU A 22 10.35 21.16 -16.81
C GLU A 22 8.84 20.90 -16.74
N LEU A 23 8.42 19.92 -15.94
CA LEU A 23 7.02 19.59 -15.68
C LEU A 23 6.39 20.46 -14.59
N GLU A 24 7.15 21.38 -13.99
CA GLU A 24 6.72 22.23 -12.88
C GLU A 24 6.08 21.43 -11.73
N LEU A 25 6.58 20.22 -11.46
CA LEU A 25 6.03 19.36 -10.42
C LEU A 25 6.14 20.05 -9.06
N SER A 26 5.03 20.09 -8.32
CA SER A 26 4.97 20.69 -7.00
C SER A 26 5.69 19.84 -5.95
N ASP A 27 5.72 18.53 -6.18
CA ASP A 27 6.45 17.54 -5.38
C ASP A 27 7.05 16.45 -6.29
N TRP A 28 8.20 15.95 -5.86
CA TRP A 28 8.94 14.84 -6.47
C TRP A 28 8.22 13.50 -6.49
N TYR A 29 7.06 13.41 -5.85
CA TYR A 29 6.20 12.23 -5.77
C TYR A 29 4.84 12.45 -6.43
N GLU A 30 4.64 13.59 -7.08
CA GLU A 30 3.41 13.90 -7.80
C GLU A 30 3.20 12.89 -8.94
N PRO A 31 1.96 12.36 -9.12
CA PRO A 31 1.64 11.52 -10.27
C PRO A 31 1.78 12.29 -11.58
N ILE A 32 2.29 11.62 -12.62
CA ILE A 32 2.48 12.19 -13.95
C ILE A 32 1.54 11.45 -14.91
N ASP A 33 0.62 12.16 -15.58
CA ASP A 33 -0.17 11.58 -16.67
C ASP A 33 0.62 11.68 -17.98
N TYR A 34 1.16 10.54 -18.41
CA TYR A 34 1.99 10.48 -19.62
C TYR A 34 1.25 10.99 -20.87
N ASN A 35 -0.08 10.82 -20.94
CA ASN A 35 -0.87 11.25 -22.10
C ASN A 35 -1.07 12.78 -22.14
N ASP A 36 -0.91 13.46 -21.02
CA ASP A 36 -1.01 14.93 -20.92
C ASP A 36 0.31 15.63 -21.29
N LEU A 37 1.38 14.87 -21.50
CA LEU A 37 2.70 15.40 -21.80
C LEU A 37 2.88 15.77 -23.28
N THR A 38 3.75 16.74 -23.54
CA THR A 38 4.21 17.03 -24.90
C THR A 38 5.05 15.87 -25.45
N LEU A 39 5.12 15.74 -26.78
CA LEU A 39 5.93 14.70 -27.44
C LEU A 39 7.41 14.74 -27.00
N GLU A 40 7.96 15.93 -26.77
CA GLU A 40 9.35 16.07 -26.30
C GLU A 40 9.52 15.53 -24.87
N GLN A 41 8.55 15.81 -23.98
CA GLN A 41 8.56 15.30 -22.60
C GLN A 41 8.38 13.78 -22.56
N GLN A 42 7.48 13.23 -23.39
CA GLN A 42 7.32 11.78 -23.57
C GLN A 42 8.64 11.13 -24.00
N GLN A 43 9.30 11.69 -25.01
CA GLN A 43 10.61 11.20 -25.46
C GLN A 43 11.68 11.26 -24.36
N LYS A 44 11.67 12.29 -23.50
CA LYS A 44 12.59 12.38 -22.36
C LYS A 44 12.33 11.30 -21.32
N ILE A 45 11.06 10.96 -21.05
CA ILE A 45 10.67 9.85 -20.17
C ILE A 45 11.10 8.53 -20.76
N ASP A 46 10.77 8.27 -22.03
CA ASP A 46 11.12 7.03 -22.72
C ASP A 46 12.63 6.82 -22.75
N ALA A 47 13.40 7.91 -22.92
CA ALA A 47 14.86 7.88 -22.90
C ALA A 47 15.48 7.54 -21.52
N LEU A 48 14.70 7.51 -20.45
CA LEU A 48 15.13 6.97 -19.16
C LEU A 48 15.20 5.44 -19.18
N ASN A 49 14.47 4.78 -20.10
CA ASN A 49 14.48 3.33 -20.30
C ASN A 49 14.26 2.51 -19.02
N LEU A 50 13.36 2.99 -18.14
CA LEU A 50 13.19 2.49 -16.77
C LEU A 50 12.84 0.99 -16.71
N VAL A 51 12.03 0.50 -17.66
CA VAL A 51 11.61 -0.91 -17.72
C VAL A 51 12.79 -1.83 -17.99
N GLU A 52 13.62 -1.51 -18.99
CA GLU A 52 14.78 -2.33 -19.32
C GLU A 52 15.84 -2.22 -18.23
N LEU A 53 16.07 -1.03 -17.66
CA LEU A 53 16.95 -0.89 -16.50
C LEU A 53 16.51 -1.75 -15.32
N PHE A 54 15.20 -1.87 -15.07
CA PHE A 54 14.69 -2.76 -14.02
C PHE A 54 15.03 -4.22 -14.30
N ARG A 55 14.84 -4.67 -15.55
CA ARG A 55 15.12 -6.06 -15.97
C ARG A 55 16.61 -6.36 -15.98
N ASP A 56 17.43 -5.41 -16.39
CA ASP A 56 18.89 -5.52 -16.37
C ASP A 56 19.39 -5.66 -14.92
N GLU A 57 18.85 -4.88 -13.97
CA GLU A 57 19.19 -5.02 -12.54
C GLU A 57 18.79 -6.38 -11.96
N LEU A 58 17.69 -6.98 -12.45
CA LEU A 58 17.26 -8.32 -12.01
C LEU A 58 18.07 -9.47 -12.61
N THR A 59 18.69 -9.25 -13.79
CA THR A 59 19.42 -10.30 -14.53
C THR A 59 20.94 -10.16 -14.44
N SER A 60 21.43 -9.04 -13.93
CA SER A 60 22.86 -8.77 -13.75
C SER A 60 23.54 -9.78 -12.84
N GLU A 61 24.83 -10.03 -13.09
CA GLU A 61 25.64 -10.91 -12.25
C GLU A 61 25.84 -10.29 -10.86
N GLY A 62 25.01 -10.66 -9.89
CA GLY A 62 25.12 -10.18 -8.51
C GLY A 62 23.77 -10.04 -7.80
N GLU A 63 23.79 -9.43 -6.62
CA GLU A 63 22.55 -8.97 -5.97
C GLU A 63 22.11 -7.64 -6.62
N PRO A 64 20.80 -7.44 -6.87
CA PRO A 64 20.28 -6.20 -7.45
C PRO A 64 20.63 -4.97 -6.60
N ASP A 65 20.93 -3.83 -7.24
CA ASP A 65 21.13 -2.57 -6.52
C ASP A 65 19.77 -2.05 -6.01
N LEU A 66 19.50 -2.29 -4.74
CA LEU A 66 18.23 -1.94 -4.11
C LEU A 66 17.90 -0.42 -4.20
N PRO A 67 18.84 0.52 -3.99
CA PRO A 67 18.62 1.93 -4.31
C PRO A 67 18.12 2.20 -5.74
N ILE A 68 18.70 1.57 -6.75
CA ILE A 68 18.28 1.71 -8.16
C ILE A 68 16.87 1.17 -8.34
N ILE A 69 16.61 -0.05 -7.86
CA ILE A 69 15.28 -0.68 -7.91
C ILE A 69 14.21 0.22 -7.28
N LYS A 70 14.46 0.79 -6.10
CA LYS A 70 13.53 1.71 -5.43
C LYS A 70 13.26 2.95 -6.26
N PHE A 71 14.30 3.53 -6.85
CA PHE A 71 14.14 4.68 -7.72
C PHE A 71 13.24 4.34 -8.91
N ILE A 72 13.53 3.23 -9.60
CA ILE A 72 12.76 2.81 -10.78
C ILE A 72 11.29 2.55 -10.42
N LEU A 73 11.01 1.76 -9.38
CA LEU A 73 9.63 1.47 -8.95
C LEU A 73 8.84 2.74 -8.61
N ARG A 74 9.48 3.73 -7.99
CA ARG A 74 8.82 5.01 -7.69
C ARG A 74 8.50 5.79 -8.96
N ARG A 75 9.40 5.84 -9.94
CA ARG A 75 9.17 6.57 -11.20
C ARG A 75 8.13 5.88 -12.06
N LEU A 76 8.19 4.56 -12.20
CA LEU A 76 7.14 3.78 -12.87
C LEU A 76 5.78 3.97 -12.17
N GLY A 77 5.77 3.98 -10.85
CA GLY A 77 4.57 4.24 -10.06
C GLY A 77 3.96 5.62 -10.31
N GLN A 78 4.77 6.67 -10.39
CA GLN A 78 4.29 8.02 -10.74
C GLN A 78 3.64 8.07 -12.12
N LEU A 79 4.24 7.38 -13.08
CA LEU A 79 3.72 7.27 -14.44
C LEU A 79 2.48 6.37 -14.51
N GLY A 80 2.23 5.56 -13.48
CA GLY A 80 1.18 4.55 -13.46
C GLY A 80 1.49 3.37 -14.40
N ASP A 81 2.76 3.14 -14.71
CA ASP A 81 3.25 2.13 -15.65
C ASP A 81 3.34 0.75 -14.98
N ASP A 82 2.55 -0.21 -15.46
CA ASP A 82 2.45 -1.58 -14.95
C ASP A 82 3.38 -2.58 -15.68
N SER A 83 4.26 -2.12 -16.58
CA SER A 83 5.06 -2.97 -17.48
C SER A 83 6.02 -3.94 -16.78
N VAL A 84 6.40 -3.67 -15.54
CA VAL A 84 7.31 -4.51 -14.73
C VAL A 84 6.58 -5.35 -13.68
N LEU A 85 5.25 -5.33 -13.66
CA LEU A 85 4.45 -6.00 -12.63
C LEU A 85 4.75 -7.49 -12.52
N GLU A 86 4.83 -8.19 -13.65
CA GLU A 86 5.18 -9.61 -13.67
C GLU A 86 6.62 -9.86 -13.24
N ASP A 87 7.55 -9.00 -13.68
CA ASP A 87 8.96 -9.07 -13.29
C ASP A 87 9.10 -8.93 -11.77
N VAL A 88 8.34 -8.02 -11.14
CA VAL A 88 8.30 -7.82 -9.68
C VAL A 88 7.83 -9.07 -8.95
N PHE A 89 6.71 -9.67 -9.36
CA PHE A 89 6.17 -10.84 -8.68
C PHE A 89 7.05 -12.08 -8.86
N ASN A 90 7.61 -12.27 -10.05
CA ASN A 90 8.50 -13.40 -10.34
C ASN A 90 9.81 -13.34 -9.57
N ASN A 91 10.22 -12.15 -9.12
CA ASN A 91 11.47 -11.91 -8.40
C ASN A 91 11.25 -11.47 -6.94
N ILE A 92 10.06 -11.71 -6.37
CA ILE A 92 9.69 -11.19 -5.05
C ILE A 92 10.63 -11.66 -3.92
N GLU A 93 11.22 -12.86 -4.08
CA GLU A 93 12.17 -13.42 -3.12
C GLU A 93 13.51 -12.67 -3.07
N TYR A 94 13.90 -11.99 -4.15
CA TYR A 94 15.09 -11.13 -4.20
C TYR A 94 14.72 -9.68 -3.84
N LEU A 95 13.50 -9.28 -4.17
CA LEU A 95 13.01 -7.91 -3.98
C LEU A 95 12.42 -7.66 -2.58
N TYR A 96 12.37 -8.66 -1.70
CA TYR A 96 11.84 -8.50 -0.33
C TYR A 96 12.45 -7.33 0.48
N PRO A 97 13.73 -6.92 0.33
CA PRO A 97 14.27 -5.80 1.10
C PRO A 97 13.66 -4.44 0.71
N VAL A 98 13.02 -4.37 -0.47
CA VAL A 98 12.35 -3.17 -1.00
C VAL A 98 10.84 -3.35 -1.08
N PHE A 99 10.30 -4.34 -0.36
CA PHE A 99 8.88 -4.66 -0.37
C PHE A 99 7.94 -3.47 -0.08
N PRO A 100 8.26 -2.53 0.84
CA PRO A 100 7.45 -1.32 0.99
C PRO A 100 7.32 -0.49 -0.30
N ASP A 101 8.41 -0.36 -1.06
CA ASP A 101 8.42 0.35 -2.34
C ASP A 101 7.58 -0.39 -3.39
N ILE A 102 7.58 -1.74 -3.37
CA ILE A 102 6.70 -2.56 -4.22
C ILE A 102 5.23 -2.30 -3.89
N ILE A 103 4.82 -2.36 -2.63
CA ILE A 103 3.42 -2.09 -2.25
C ILE A 103 3.00 -0.67 -2.64
N ASN A 104 3.88 0.31 -2.48
CA ASN A 104 3.62 1.68 -2.90
C ASN A 104 3.48 1.80 -4.42
N TYR A 105 4.33 1.11 -5.18
CA TYR A 105 4.24 1.00 -6.64
C TYR A 105 2.88 0.42 -7.05
N LEU A 106 2.48 -0.73 -6.51
CA LEU A 106 1.18 -1.34 -6.80
C LEU A 106 0.02 -0.37 -6.52
N ARG A 107 0.06 0.35 -5.39
CA ARG A 107 -0.98 1.34 -5.04
C ARG A 107 -1.07 2.51 -6.02
N SER A 108 0.03 2.85 -6.68
CA SER A 108 0.08 3.97 -7.64
C SER A 108 -0.41 3.61 -9.06
N LEU A 109 -0.64 2.32 -9.35
CA LEU A 109 -1.14 1.84 -10.64
C LEU A 109 -2.63 2.16 -10.83
N ARG A 110 -2.89 3.39 -11.29
CA ARG A 110 -4.24 3.97 -11.40
C ARG A 110 -5.04 3.56 -12.63
N TYR A 111 -4.37 3.09 -13.68
CA TYR A 111 -4.99 2.77 -14.98
C TYR A 111 -5.35 1.28 -15.16
N LEU A 112 -5.18 0.47 -14.12
CA LEU A 112 -5.52 -0.94 -14.17
C LEU A 112 -7.03 -1.18 -14.20
N GLU A 113 -7.46 -2.04 -15.12
CA GLU A 113 -8.82 -2.55 -15.15
C GLU A 113 -9.18 -3.28 -13.84
N PRO A 114 -10.45 -3.22 -13.37
CA PRO A 114 -10.84 -3.81 -12.09
C PRO A 114 -10.50 -5.29 -11.93
N GLY A 115 -10.67 -6.09 -12.98
CA GLY A 115 -10.33 -7.52 -12.96
C GLY A 115 -8.82 -7.76 -12.80
N HIS A 116 -7.98 -6.87 -13.34
CA HIS A 116 -6.54 -6.95 -13.18
C HIS A 116 -6.12 -6.55 -11.75
N LYS A 117 -6.71 -5.49 -11.18
CA LYS A 117 -6.51 -5.12 -9.76
C LYS A 117 -6.88 -6.26 -8.82
N HIS A 118 -8.00 -6.95 -9.05
CA HIS A 118 -8.38 -8.12 -8.27
C HIS A 118 -7.33 -9.24 -8.34
N SER A 119 -6.86 -9.59 -9.54
CA SER A 119 -5.80 -10.59 -9.74
C SER A 119 -4.52 -10.25 -8.97
N ILE A 120 -4.08 -8.98 -9.03
CA ILE A 120 -2.93 -8.48 -8.27
C ILE A 120 -3.18 -8.60 -6.77
N GLY A 121 -4.36 -8.19 -6.30
CA GLY A 121 -4.76 -8.32 -4.90
C GLY A 121 -4.66 -9.77 -4.43
N GLN A 122 -5.17 -10.73 -5.21
CA GLN A 122 -5.08 -12.16 -4.93
C GLN A 122 -3.63 -12.63 -4.79
N ARG A 123 -2.74 -12.24 -5.72
CA ARG A 123 -1.31 -12.58 -5.64
C ARG A 123 -0.66 -11.99 -4.40
N VAL A 124 -0.94 -10.72 -4.10
CA VAL A 124 -0.39 -10.03 -2.92
C VAL A 124 -0.83 -10.70 -1.62
N ILE A 125 -2.09 -11.11 -1.50
CA ILE A 125 -2.55 -11.78 -0.27
C ILE A 125 -2.04 -13.21 -0.15
N GLN A 126 -1.79 -13.91 -1.28
CA GLN A 126 -1.16 -15.24 -1.29
C GLN A 126 0.27 -15.20 -0.75
N LEU A 127 0.96 -14.06 -0.86
CA LEU A 127 2.28 -13.87 -0.24
C LEU A 127 2.25 -13.99 1.30
N LEU A 128 1.08 -14.00 1.96
CA LEU A 128 0.96 -14.27 3.39
C LEU A 128 0.98 -15.76 3.75
N GLU A 129 0.79 -16.64 2.78
CA GLU A 129 0.64 -18.09 3.00
C GLU A 129 1.93 -18.85 2.72
N ASP A 130 2.66 -18.49 1.65
CA ASP A 130 3.82 -19.25 1.18
C ASP A 130 4.87 -18.33 0.55
N SER A 131 5.54 -17.51 1.37
CA SER A 131 6.61 -16.64 0.89
C SER A 131 7.61 -16.25 1.98
N ILE A 132 8.87 -16.01 1.61
CA ILE A 132 9.84 -15.38 2.51
C ILE A 132 9.34 -14.03 3.07
N VAL A 133 8.49 -13.32 2.31
CA VAL A 133 7.93 -12.05 2.79
C VAL A 133 6.93 -12.26 3.93
N SER A 134 6.29 -13.42 4.08
CA SER A 134 5.37 -13.66 5.19
C SER A 134 6.06 -13.87 6.53
N GLU A 135 7.36 -14.20 6.55
CA GLU A 135 8.07 -14.51 7.79
C GLU A 135 8.19 -13.31 8.73
N LEU A 136 8.30 -12.10 8.16
CA LEU A 136 8.47 -10.86 8.93
C LEU A 136 7.13 -10.15 9.13
N THR A 137 6.78 -9.88 10.40
CA THR A 137 5.61 -9.06 10.77
C THR A 137 5.55 -7.76 9.98
N TYR A 138 6.69 -7.11 9.77
CA TYR A 138 6.79 -5.85 9.03
C TYR A 138 6.26 -5.98 7.59
N HIS A 139 6.62 -7.04 6.86
CA HIS A 139 6.12 -7.27 5.50
C HIS A 139 4.66 -7.69 5.48
N ARG A 140 4.22 -8.54 6.43
CA ARG A 140 2.79 -8.86 6.57
C ARG A 140 1.94 -7.59 6.77
N MET A 141 2.44 -6.63 7.54
CA MET A 141 1.78 -5.34 7.71
C MET A 141 1.69 -4.53 6.42
N TRP A 142 2.72 -4.55 5.58
CA TRP A 142 2.73 -3.87 4.27
C TRP A 142 1.81 -4.56 3.26
N ILE A 143 1.80 -5.89 3.21
CA ILE A 143 0.85 -6.65 2.39
C ILE A 143 -0.58 -6.21 2.72
N LEU A 144 -0.92 -6.20 4.02
CA LEU A 144 -2.26 -5.83 4.46
C LEU A 144 -2.55 -4.34 4.31
N ASP A 145 -1.53 -3.47 4.33
CA ASP A 145 -1.67 -2.03 4.16
C ASP A 145 -2.39 -1.68 2.86
N LEU A 146 -2.11 -2.43 1.79
CA LEU A 146 -2.75 -2.30 0.47
C LEU A 146 -4.29 -2.30 0.60
N PHE A 147 -4.82 -3.23 1.39
CA PHE A 147 -6.26 -3.42 1.60
C PHE A 147 -6.87 -2.45 2.64
N THR A 148 -6.05 -1.67 3.36
CA THR A 148 -6.57 -0.66 4.31
C THR A 148 -6.92 0.69 3.68
N HIS A 149 -6.59 0.86 2.40
CA HIS A 149 -6.75 2.12 1.67
C HIS A 149 -7.80 2.06 0.56
N SER A 150 -8.14 0.87 0.04
CA SER A 150 -9.05 0.70 -1.09
C SER A 150 -9.75 -0.67 -1.05
N GLN A 151 -10.97 -0.74 -1.60
CA GLN A 151 -11.70 -1.99 -1.85
C GLN A 151 -11.41 -2.58 -3.25
N GLU A 152 -10.66 -1.87 -4.10
CA GLU A 152 -10.44 -2.26 -5.50
C GLU A 152 -9.63 -3.57 -5.68
N TRP A 153 -9.00 -4.05 -4.61
CA TRP A 153 -8.17 -5.26 -4.63
C TRP A 153 -8.97 -6.55 -4.38
N ASP A 154 -10.26 -6.46 -4.01
CA ASP A 154 -11.25 -7.55 -3.90
C ASP A 154 -10.72 -8.85 -3.24
N ASN A 155 -10.67 -8.84 -1.91
CA ASN A 155 -10.12 -9.93 -1.07
C ASN A 155 -10.81 -10.05 0.30
N GLU A 156 -11.97 -9.41 0.46
CA GLU A 156 -12.65 -9.18 1.72
C GLU A 156 -13.11 -10.48 2.39
N SER A 157 -13.38 -11.51 1.60
CA SER A 157 -13.83 -12.83 2.05
C SER A 157 -12.77 -13.55 2.90
N ARG A 158 -11.49 -13.21 2.74
CA ARG A 158 -10.36 -13.85 3.45
C ARG A 158 -10.03 -13.20 4.78
N PHE A 159 -10.37 -11.92 4.97
CA PHE A 159 -9.90 -11.16 6.14
C PHE A 159 -10.37 -11.73 7.48
N PHE A 160 -11.58 -12.29 7.54
CA PHE A 160 -12.12 -12.82 8.78
C PHE A 160 -11.38 -14.08 9.25
N SER A 161 -11.11 -15.03 8.36
CA SER A 161 -10.34 -16.24 8.70
C SER A 161 -8.91 -15.89 9.11
N MET A 162 -8.27 -14.98 8.37
CA MET A 162 -6.93 -14.49 8.69
C MET A 162 -6.88 -13.79 10.05
N TYR A 163 -7.88 -12.97 10.38
CA TYR A 163 -7.95 -12.30 11.68
C TYR A 163 -8.06 -13.28 12.85
N ALA A 164 -8.81 -14.37 12.65
CA ALA A 164 -9.01 -15.39 13.67
C ALA A 164 -7.71 -16.16 13.99
N SER A 165 -6.85 -16.40 13.00
CA SER A 165 -5.59 -17.14 13.16
C SER A 165 -4.38 -16.28 13.48
N GLU A 166 -4.42 -14.97 13.22
CA GLU A 166 -3.27 -14.09 13.42
C GLU A 166 -2.97 -13.85 14.92
N PRO A 167 -1.76 -14.09 15.43
CA PRO A 167 -1.40 -13.73 16.80
C PRO A 167 -0.87 -12.29 16.96
N ASP A 168 -0.28 -11.69 15.92
CA ASP A 168 0.42 -10.41 16.00
C ASP A 168 -0.56 -9.23 16.05
N GLN A 169 -0.39 -8.33 17.02
CA GLN A 169 -1.30 -7.21 17.25
C GLN A 169 -1.22 -6.13 16.16
N HIS A 170 -0.06 -5.95 15.53
CA HIS A 170 0.13 -4.98 14.46
C HIS A 170 -0.49 -5.49 13.15
N VAL A 171 -0.37 -6.79 12.88
CA VAL A 171 -1.04 -7.44 11.75
C VAL A 171 -2.56 -7.46 11.96
N LYS A 172 -3.04 -7.82 13.16
CA LYS A 172 -4.46 -7.69 13.53
C LYS A 172 -5.00 -6.29 13.31
N ARG A 173 -4.24 -5.26 13.71
CA ARG A 173 -4.63 -3.86 13.49
C ARG A 173 -4.89 -3.61 12.00
N LYS A 174 -4.02 -4.08 11.10
CA LYS A 174 -4.19 -3.92 9.64
C LYS A 174 -5.42 -4.68 9.14
N LEU A 175 -5.61 -5.93 9.56
CA LEU A 175 -6.81 -6.72 9.21
C LEU A 175 -8.11 -6.05 9.66
N ILE A 176 -8.15 -5.47 10.85
CA ILE A 176 -9.32 -4.73 11.35
C ILE A 176 -9.60 -3.52 10.46
N LEU A 177 -8.58 -2.76 10.08
CA LEU A 177 -8.75 -1.61 9.17
C LEU A 177 -9.25 -2.06 7.79
N ALA A 178 -8.68 -3.14 7.24
CA ALA A 178 -9.10 -3.72 5.97
C ALA A 178 -10.56 -4.21 6.02
N MET A 179 -10.96 -4.94 7.08
CA MET A 179 -12.37 -5.33 7.30
C MET A 179 -13.31 -4.12 7.44
N GLY A 180 -12.82 -3.04 8.05
CA GLY A 180 -13.55 -1.77 8.12
C GLY A 180 -13.78 -1.18 6.73
N ARG A 181 -12.71 -1.09 5.91
CA ARG A 181 -12.80 -0.60 4.54
C ARG A 181 -13.72 -1.45 3.69
N ALA A 182 -13.62 -2.77 3.82
CA ALA A 182 -14.48 -3.78 3.22
C ALA A 182 -15.96 -3.70 3.62
N GLY A 183 -16.33 -2.87 4.61
CA GLY A 183 -17.71 -2.74 5.05
C GLY A 183 -18.25 -3.97 5.79
N GLN A 184 -17.42 -4.71 6.52
CA GLN A 184 -17.81 -5.89 7.31
C GLN A 184 -18.62 -5.53 8.58
N ARG A 185 -19.75 -4.83 8.39
CA ARG A 185 -20.54 -4.14 9.43
C ARG A 185 -20.99 -5.06 10.56
N HIS A 186 -21.46 -6.27 10.24
CA HIS A 186 -21.95 -7.23 11.23
C HIS A 186 -20.86 -7.66 12.20
N TRP A 187 -19.62 -7.81 11.71
CA TRP A 187 -18.49 -8.12 12.56
C TRP A 187 -18.24 -7.00 13.56
N PHE A 188 -18.17 -5.73 13.13
CA PHE A 188 -17.98 -4.59 14.05
C PHE A 188 -19.10 -4.45 15.08
N GLN A 189 -20.36 -4.70 14.69
CA GLN A 189 -21.49 -4.70 15.63
C GLN A 189 -21.30 -5.72 16.76
N SER A 190 -20.72 -6.89 16.45
CA SER A 190 -20.44 -7.93 17.46
C SER A 190 -19.33 -7.54 18.44
N GLN A 191 -18.39 -6.67 18.04
CA GLN A 191 -17.21 -6.30 18.85
C GLN A 191 -17.51 -5.29 19.97
N TRP A 192 -18.73 -4.73 20.03
CA TRP A 192 -19.05 -3.65 20.97
C TRP A 192 -18.83 -4.00 22.45
N ARG A 193 -19.09 -5.25 22.84
CA ARG A 193 -18.96 -5.74 24.23
C ARG A 193 -17.53 -6.06 24.61
N SER A 194 -16.70 -6.44 23.64
CA SER A 194 -15.32 -6.89 23.85
C SER A 194 -14.29 -5.83 23.47
N LEU A 195 -14.69 -4.61 23.12
CA LEU A 195 -13.78 -3.53 22.69
C LEU A 195 -12.56 -3.38 23.62
N PHE A 196 -12.80 -3.41 24.93
CA PHE A 196 -11.74 -3.20 25.92
C PHE A 196 -10.89 -4.44 26.20
N ASP A 197 -11.31 -5.62 25.71
CA ASP A 197 -10.52 -6.86 25.77
C ASP A 197 -9.39 -6.83 24.73
N HIS A 198 -9.51 -5.98 23.70
CA HIS A 198 -8.48 -5.78 22.68
C HIS A 198 -7.34 -4.91 23.22
N PRO A 199 -6.07 -5.19 22.86
CA PRO A 199 -4.94 -4.29 23.12
C PRO A 199 -5.12 -2.92 22.44
N HIS A 200 -4.38 -1.91 22.90
CA HIS A 200 -4.55 -0.51 22.47
C HIS A 200 -4.53 -0.32 20.95
N TRP A 201 -3.63 -0.98 20.22
CA TRP A 201 -3.51 -0.81 18.77
C TRP A 201 -4.69 -1.41 17.97
N PRO A 202 -5.03 -2.70 18.13
CA PRO A 202 -6.27 -3.27 17.59
C PRO A 202 -7.53 -2.53 18.04
N ARG A 203 -7.60 -2.06 19.29
CA ARG A 203 -8.75 -1.30 19.81
C ARG A 203 -8.96 0.02 19.07
N ARG A 204 -7.88 0.76 18.79
CA ARG A 204 -7.95 1.98 17.96
C ARG A 204 -8.37 1.66 16.53
N ALA A 205 -7.89 0.56 15.95
CA ALA A 205 -8.37 0.11 14.64
C ALA A 205 -9.86 -0.28 14.66
N LEU A 206 -10.35 -0.90 15.74
CA LEU A 206 -11.77 -1.18 15.93
C LEU A 206 -12.60 0.10 15.94
N LEU A 207 -12.17 1.10 16.70
CA LEU A 207 -12.83 2.41 16.74
C LEU A 207 -12.85 3.08 15.36
N ALA A 208 -11.77 3.00 14.60
CA ALA A 208 -11.70 3.55 13.24
C ALA A 208 -12.59 2.76 12.26
N GLY A 209 -12.44 1.43 12.21
CA GLY A 209 -13.17 0.55 11.30
C GLY A 209 -14.67 0.49 11.58
N ALA A 210 -15.09 0.69 12.83
CA ALA A 210 -16.48 0.88 13.24
C ALA A 210 -17.22 1.96 12.45
N SER A 211 -16.47 2.89 11.84
CA SER A 211 -17.04 3.94 11.01
C SER A 211 -17.78 3.43 9.78
N CYS A 212 -17.55 2.18 9.36
CA CYS A 212 -18.28 1.51 8.28
C CYS A 212 -19.75 1.16 8.64
N MET A 213 -20.09 1.15 9.93
CA MET A 213 -21.44 0.83 10.41
C MET A 213 -22.46 1.94 10.08
N PRO A 214 -23.77 1.62 10.08
CA PRO A 214 -24.82 2.63 9.92
C PRO A 214 -24.67 3.80 10.92
N PRO A 215 -24.94 5.05 10.50
CA PRO A 215 -24.69 6.25 11.32
C PRO A 215 -25.29 6.20 12.72
N ASP A 216 -26.53 5.72 12.86
CA ASP A 216 -27.22 5.64 14.15
C ASP A 216 -26.60 4.61 15.09
N ALA A 217 -26.33 3.40 14.57
CA ALA A 217 -25.67 2.33 15.32
C ALA A 217 -24.28 2.76 15.79
N ARG A 218 -23.50 3.39 14.89
CA ARG A 218 -22.18 3.95 15.19
C ARG A 218 -22.24 5.03 16.27
N LYS A 219 -23.17 5.98 16.14
CA LYS A 219 -23.35 7.08 17.10
C LYS A 219 -23.70 6.55 18.48
N HIS A 220 -24.60 5.57 18.56
CA HIS A 220 -24.95 4.93 19.81
C HIS A 220 -23.75 4.19 20.43
N TRP A 221 -23.03 3.39 19.64
CA TRP A 221 -21.87 2.66 20.13
C TRP A 221 -20.77 3.60 20.65
N TYR A 222 -20.37 4.60 19.87
CA TYR A 222 -19.35 5.54 20.30
C TYR A 222 -19.71 6.26 21.61
N ARG A 223 -20.96 6.71 21.77
CA ARG A 223 -21.42 7.31 23.03
C ARG A 223 -21.33 6.36 24.22
N SER A 224 -21.56 5.07 24.00
CA SER A 224 -21.52 4.06 25.07
C SER A 224 -20.11 3.75 25.58
N VAL A 225 -19.07 4.03 24.78
CA VAL A 225 -17.67 3.71 25.13
C VAL A 225 -16.81 4.95 25.40
N GLU A 226 -17.21 6.13 24.92
CA GLU A 226 -16.42 7.38 24.94
C GLU A 226 -15.88 7.76 26.33
N SER A 227 -16.65 7.54 27.40
CA SER A 227 -16.23 7.85 28.78
C SER A 227 -15.10 7.00 29.32
N ARG A 228 -14.78 5.88 28.66
CA ARG A 228 -13.74 4.91 29.06
C ARG A 228 -12.52 4.93 28.14
N LEU A 229 -12.53 5.74 27.09
CA LEU A 229 -11.45 5.81 26.11
C LEU A 229 -10.28 6.65 26.63
N ASP A 230 -9.06 6.27 26.23
CA ASP A 230 -7.88 7.13 26.39
C ASP A 230 -7.89 8.33 25.42
N GLU A 231 -7.02 9.32 25.62
CA GLU A 231 -6.99 10.55 24.79
C GLU A 231 -6.77 10.25 23.29
N LEU A 232 -5.92 9.26 22.97
CA LEU A 232 -5.65 8.86 21.60
C LEU A 232 -6.84 8.11 20.99
N GLU A 233 -7.49 7.25 21.75
CA GLU A 233 -8.71 6.54 21.36
C GLU A 233 -9.87 7.53 21.11
N VAL A 234 -10.00 8.57 21.93
CA VAL A 234 -10.95 9.68 21.68
C VAL A 234 -10.61 10.41 20.38
N ALA A 235 -9.33 10.71 20.14
CA ALA A 235 -8.90 11.37 18.91
C ALA A 235 -9.22 10.52 17.66
N VAL A 236 -8.91 9.21 17.70
CA VAL A 236 -9.22 8.26 16.62
C VAL A 236 -10.73 8.17 16.37
N MET A 237 -11.53 8.06 17.43
CA MET A 237 -12.98 8.02 17.32
C MET A 237 -13.54 9.31 16.70
N LYS A 238 -13.04 10.48 17.11
CA LYS A 238 -13.45 11.77 16.53
C LYS A 238 -13.09 11.87 15.05
N TRP A 239 -11.87 11.48 14.68
CA TRP A 239 -11.45 11.40 13.28
C TRP A 239 -12.36 10.48 12.47
N ALA A 240 -12.65 9.28 12.98
CA ALA A 240 -13.50 8.29 12.30
C ALA A 240 -14.98 8.73 12.18
N ARG A 241 -15.46 9.62 13.05
CA ARG A 241 -16.77 10.28 12.89
C ARG A 241 -16.79 11.26 11.72
N GLN A 242 -15.69 11.97 11.48
CA GLN A 242 -15.56 12.96 10.41
C GLN A 242 -15.24 12.34 9.05
N TYR A 243 -14.45 11.26 9.04
CA TYR A 243 -13.97 10.58 7.82
C TYR A 243 -14.36 9.10 7.84
N PRO A 244 -15.65 8.77 7.69
CA PRO A 244 -16.11 7.40 7.83
C PRO A 244 -15.74 6.53 6.62
N PHE A 245 -15.41 5.26 6.88
CA PHE A 245 -15.05 4.30 5.83
C PHE A 245 -16.20 3.97 4.87
N ALA A 246 -17.47 4.17 5.29
CA ALA A 246 -18.62 3.92 4.42
C ALA A 246 -18.83 4.96 3.29
N GLN A 247 -17.98 5.99 3.22
CA GLN A 247 -18.08 7.08 2.24
C GLN A 247 -16.86 7.14 1.29
N SER A 248 -15.92 6.19 1.39
CA SER A 248 -14.70 6.11 0.58
C SER A 248 -14.77 4.96 -0.40
#